data_AF-A0A9X3C547-F1
#
_entry.id   AF-A0A9X3C547-F1
#
_cell.length_a   1.000
_cell.length_b   1.000
_cell.length_c   1.000
_cell.angle_alpha   90.00
_cell.angle_beta   90.00
_cell.angle_gamma   90.00
#
_symmetry.space_group_name_H-M   'P 1'
#
loop_
_entity.id
_entity.type
_entity.pdbx_description
1 polymer ?
#
loop_
_entity_poly.entity_id
_entity_poly.type
_entity_poly.pdbx_seq_one_letter_code
_entity_poly.pdbx_strand_id
1 'polypeptide(L)'
;MRMYKTACKYSVRMGLIDKDPFSVYDGKLYITDAIFLSQEELDRIENKNFSIKRLDRVKDVFLFSCYTGYAPVDAANLSLNNISEDGNGNLWFCHI
;
A
#
# COMPACT_ATOMS: atom_id res chain seq x y z
N MET A 1 -13.07 -0.63 -15.19
CA MET A 1 -14.54 -0.69 -15.33
C MET A 1 -15.20 -1.70 -14.38
N ARG A 2 -14.87 -1.73 -13.09
CA ARG A 2 -15.58 -2.62 -12.14
C ARG A 2 -16.92 -2.03 -11.70
N MET A 3 -16.97 -0.73 -11.39
CA MET A 3 -18.20 -0.04 -10.96
C MET A 3 -19.33 -0.11 -12.00
N TYR A 4 -19.04 0.13 -13.28
CA TYR A 4 -20.05 0.11 -14.35
C TYR A 4 -20.66 -1.28 -14.55
N LYS A 5 -19.85 -2.35 -14.51
CA LYS A 5 -20.36 -3.73 -14.54
C LYS A 5 -21.26 -4.03 -13.34
N THR A 6 -20.91 -3.56 -12.15
CA THR A 6 -21.76 -3.72 -10.95
C THR A 6 -23.09 -3.00 -11.10
N ALA A 7 -23.08 -1.76 -11.59
CA ALA A 7 -24.30 -0.96 -11.80
C ALA A 7 -25.23 -1.58 -12.87
N CYS A 8 -24.68 -2.05 -14.00
CA CYS A 8 -25.46 -2.71 -15.04
C CYS A 8 -26.02 -4.07 -14.57
N LYS A 9 -25.24 -4.88 -13.85
CA LYS A 9 -25.72 -6.12 -13.22
C LYS A 9 -26.86 -5.87 -12.23
N TYR A 10 -26.77 -4.80 -11.45
CA TYR A 10 -27.83 -4.41 -10.53
C TYR A 10 -29.12 -4.02 -11.27
N SER A 11 -28.98 -3.27 -12.36
CA SER A 11 -30.10 -2.85 -13.21
C SER A 11 -30.81 -4.02 -13.90
N VAL A 12 -30.07 -5.05 -14.32
CA VAL A 12 -30.63 -6.30 -14.85
C VAL A 12 -31.38 -7.07 -13.76
N ARG A 13 -30.86 -7.14 -12.52
CA ARG A 13 -31.59 -7.75 -11.38
C ARG A 13 -32.88 -7.03 -11.02
N MET A 14 -32.93 -5.71 -11.23
CA MET A 14 -34.14 -4.91 -11.06
C MET A 14 -35.11 -5.00 -12.25
N GLY A 15 -34.75 -5.69 -13.34
CA GLY A 15 -35.58 -5.78 -14.54
C GLY A 15 -35.66 -4.47 -15.34
N LEU A 16 -34.77 -3.51 -15.08
CA LEU A 16 -34.71 -2.25 -15.84
C LEU A 16 -34.07 -2.43 -17.23
N ILE A 17 -33.28 -3.49 -17.40
CA ILE A 17 -32.56 -3.81 -18.63
C ILE A 17 -32.58 -5.31 -18.83
N ASP A 18 -32.85 -5.77 -20.05
CA ASP A 18 -33.02 -7.19 -20.38
C ASP A 18 -31.69 -7.99 -20.38
N LYS A 19 -30.59 -7.33 -20.75
CA LYS A 19 -29.27 -7.96 -20.86
C LYS A 19 -28.14 -6.99 -20.55
N ASP A 20 -27.11 -7.47 -19.87
CA ASP A 20 -25.94 -6.66 -19.51
C ASP A 20 -25.04 -6.40 -20.74
N PRO A 21 -24.90 -5.15 -21.20
CA PRO A 21 -24.11 -4.83 -22.41
C PRO A 21 -22.59 -4.95 -22.19
N PHE A 22 -22.14 -5.03 -20.93
CA PHE A 22 -20.73 -5.16 -20.57
C PHE A 22 -20.29 -6.62 -20.32
N SER A 23 -21.18 -7.58 -20.54
CA SER A 23 -20.91 -9.01 -20.35
C SER A 23 -19.87 -9.55 -21.32
N VAL A 24 -19.75 -8.94 -22.51
CA VAL A 24 -18.77 -9.32 -23.55
C VAL A 24 -17.41 -8.65 -23.33
N TYR A 25 -17.35 -7.59 -22.53
CA TYR A 25 -16.09 -6.87 -22.28
C TYR A 25 -15.28 -7.61 -21.21
N ASP A 26 -14.39 -8.50 -21.59
CA ASP A 26 -13.43 -9.09 -20.66
C ASP A 26 -12.31 -8.07 -20.40
N GLY A 27 -12.41 -7.39 -19.26
CA GLY A 27 -11.46 -6.35 -18.91
C GLY A 27 -10.11 -7.00 -18.65
N LYS A 28 -9.21 -6.92 -19.62
CA LYS A 28 -7.82 -7.36 -19.45
C LYS A 28 -7.26 -6.72 -18.18
N LEU A 29 -7.13 -7.53 -17.14
CA LEU A 29 -6.36 -7.15 -15.97
C LEU A 29 -4.91 -7.22 -16.43
N TYR A 30 -4.30 -6.05 -16.61
CA TYR A 30 -2.86 -6.00 -16.77
C TYR A 30 -2.26 -6.35 -15.41
N ILE A 31 -1.91 -7.63 -15.24
CA ILE A 31 -1.15 -8.07 -14.08
C ILE A 31 0.20 -7.38 -14.26
N THR A 32 0.41 -6.32 -13.49
CA THR A 32 1.72 -5.70 -13.40
C THR A 32 2.53 -6.59 -12.48
N ASP A 33 3.64 -7.12 -12.96
CA ASP A 33 4.57 -7.86 -12.11
C ASP A 33 4.98 -6.97 -10.95
N ALA A 34 4.76 -7.47 -9.73
CA ALA A 34 5.20 -6.79 -8.53
C ALA A 34 6.72 -6.84 -8.49
N ILE A 35 7.36 -5.71 -8.79
CA ILE A 35 8.81 -5.57 -8.64
C ILE A 35 9.07 -5.43 -7.14
N PHE A 36 9.72 -6.43 -6.56
CA PHE A 36 10.16 -6.42 -5.18
C PHE A 36 11.66 -6.14 -5.13
N LEU A 37 12.10 -5.50 -4.05
CA LEU A 37 13.51 -5.33 -3.75
C LEU A 37 14.02 -6.60 -3.08
N SER A 38 15.16 -7.10 -3.56
CA SER A 38 15.92 -8.12 -2.83
C SER A 38 16.61 -7.50 -1.61
N GLN A 39 16.98 -8.33 -0.63
CA GLN A 39 17.71 -7.89 0.55
C GLN A 39 18.99 -7.12 0.17
N GLU A 40 19.74 -7.63 -0.82
CA GLU A 40 20.96 -7.00 -1.32
C GLU A 40 20.73 -5.60 -1.91
N GLU A 41 19.58 -5.36 -2.55
CA GLU A 41 19.21 -4.05 -3.06
C GLU A 41 18.82 -3.09 -1.94
N LEU A 42 18.16 -3.60 -0.90
CA LEU A 42 17.82 -2.83 0.30
C LEU A 42 19.09 -2.36 1.02
N ASP A 43 20.07 -3.25 1.22
CA ASP A 43 21.37 -2.93 1.82
C ASP A 43 22.13 -1.86 1.01
N ARG A 44 22.05 -1.90 -0.33
CA ARG A 44 22.64 -0.85 -1.18
C ARG A 44 21.95 0.49 -1.00
N ILE A 45 20.64 0.52 -0.77
CA ILE A 45 19.88 1.75 -0.52
C ILE A 45 20.26 2.33 0.85
N GLU A 46 20.36 1.48 1.87
CA GLU A 46 20.75 1.86 3.24
C GLU A 46 22.12 2.54 3.26
N ASN A 47 23.12 1.90 2.65
CA ASN A 47 24.49 2.39 2.58
C ASN A 47 24.66 3.58 1.62
N LYS A 48 23.62 3.94 0.85
CA LYS A 48 23.68 5.07 -0.06
C LYS A 48 23.61 6.38 0.72
N ASN A 49 24.66 7.19 0.57
CA ASN A 49 24.72 8.51 1.17
C ASN A 49 24.14 9.55 0.21
N PHE A 50 23.09 10.24 0.64
CA PHE A 50 22.48 11.31 -0.13
C PHE A 50 22.96 12.66 0.40
N SER A 51 23.60 13.45 -0.46
CA SER A 51 24.04 14.81 -0.10
C SER A 51 22.86 15.75 0.22
N ILE A 52 21.65 15.41 -0.26
CA ILE A 52 20.43 16.18 -0.06
C ILE A 52 19.66 15.67 1.18
N LYS A 53 19.56 16.48 2.23
CA LYS A 53 18.85 16.15 3.49
C LYS A 53 17.40 15.68 3.30
N ARG A 54 16.71 16.18 2.27
CA ARG A 54 15.33 15.75 1.98
C ARG A 54 15.28 14.30 1.50
N LEU A 55 16.26 13.88 0.71
CA LEU A 55 16.32 12.54 0.15
C LEU A 55 16.75 11.53 1.22
N ASP A 56 17.59 11.96 2.16
CA ASP A 56 17.95 11.17 3.35
C ASP A 56 16.72 10.84 4.20
N ARG A 57 15.86 11.83 4.49
CA ARG A 57 14.58 11.57 5.18
C ARG A 57 13.66 10.61 4.44
N VAL A 58 13.60 10.69 3.11
CA VAL A 58 12.79 9.77 2.30
C VAL A 58 13.37 8.36 2.36
N LYS A 59 14.70 8.22 2.34
CA LYS A 59 15.40 6.95 2.51
C LYS A 59 15.04 6.30 3.85
N ASP A 60 15.09 7.07 4.94
CA ASP A 60 14.79 6.56 6.28
C ASP A 60 13.35 6.07 6.40
N VAL A 61 12.38 6.85 5.90
CA VAL A 61 10.95 6.45 5.89
C VAL A 61 10.73 5.23 5.01
N PHE A 62 11.43 5.14 3.88
CA PHE A 62 11.35 4.00 2.97
C PHE A 62 11.89 2.73 3.62
N LEU A 63 13.09 2.78 4.21
CA LEU A 63 13.68 1.65 4.95
C LEU A 63 12.79 1.23 6.11
N PHE A 64 12.28 2.19 6.89
CA PHE A 64 11.34 1.92 7.97
C PHE A 64 10.09 1.17 7.48
N SER A 65 9.51 1.59 6.35
CA SER A 65 8.38 0.93 5.72
C SER A 65 8.72 -0.50 5.27
N CYS A 66 9.93 -0.73 4.73
CA CYS A 66 10.38 -2.07 4.33
C CYS A 66 10.58 -3.02 5.52
N TYR A 67 11.11 -2.55 6.66
CA TYR A 67 11.34 -3.40 7.83
C TYR A 67 10.09 -3.65 8.66
N THR A 68 9.22 -2.65 8.77
CA THR A 68 8.03 -2.74 9.64
C THR A 68 6.77 -3.13 8.89
N GLY A 69 6.76 -3.04 7.56
CA GLY A 69 5.60 -3.31 6.72
C GLY A 69 4.53 -2.22 6.77
N TYR A 70 4.75 -1.11 7.49
CA TYR A 70 3.81 0.03 7.52
C TYR A 70 3.83 0.78 6.20
N ALA A 71 2.67 1.25 5.72
CA ALA A 71 2.65 2.14 4.57
C ALA A 71 3.35 3.46 4.93
N PRO A 72 4.02 4.15 3.98
CA PRO A 72 4.70 5.41 4.26
C PRO A 72 3.78 6.49 4.84
N VAL A 73 2.49 6.45 4.50
CA VAL A 73 1.47 7.35 5.06
C VAL A 73 1.18 7.03 6.53
N ASP A 74 1.19 5.76 6.92
CA ASP A 74 0.99 5.33 8.30
C ASP A 74 2.24 5.66 9.13
N ALA A 75 3.43 5.45 8.56
CA ALA A 75 4.70 5.87 9.13
C ALA A 75 4.78 7.40 9.35
N ALA A 76 4.16 8.20 8.47
CA ALA A 76 4.09 9.65 8.63
C ALA A 76 3.07 10.11 9.68
N ASN A 77 2.00 9.33 9.91
CA ASN A 77 0.98 9.62 10.91
C ASN A 77 1.30 9.02 12.29
N LEU A 78 2.36 8.21 12.39
CA LEU A 78 2.86 7.65 13.64
C LEU A 78 3.40 8.76 14.54
N SER A 79 2.76 8.94 15.69
CA SER A 79 3.20 9.85 16.75
C SER A 79 3.78 9.03 17.92
N LEU A 80 4.60 9.67 18.76
CA LEU A 80 5.13 9.06 20.00
C LEU A 80 4.01 8.52 20.91
N ASN A 81 2.82 9.12 20.84
CA ASN A 81 1.65 8.64 21.58
C ASN A 81 1.11 7.28 21.09
N ASN A 82 1.49 6.86 19.88
CA ASN A 82 1.11 5.57 19.31
C ASN A 82 2.14 4.48 19.65
N ILE A 83 3.17 4.81 20.44
CA ILE A 83 4.19 3.86 20.89
C ILE A 83 3.88 3.52 22.34
N SER A 84 3.52 2.27 22.59
CA SER A 84 3.27 1.75 23.95
C SER A 84 4.35 0.76 24.33
N GLU A 85 4.92 0.93 25.52
CA GLU A 85 5.90 0.01 26.07
C GLU A 85 5.18 -1.15 26.77
N ASP A 86 5.49 -2.38 26.37
CA ASP A 86 5.05 -3.57 27.10
C ASP A 86 5.84 -3.74 28.40
N GLY A 87 5.33 -4.52 29.35
CA GLY A 87 5.98 -4.76 30.65
C GLY A 87 7.40 -5.37 30.57
N ASN A 88 7.85 -5.78 29.38
CA ASN A 88 9.18 -6.28 29.10
C ASN A 88 10.13 -5.22 28.48
N GLY A 89 9.73 -3.95 28.39
CA GLY A 89 10.55 -2.88 27.79
C GLY A 89 10.57 -2.87 26.26
N ASN A 90 9.67 -3.63 25.62
CA ASN A 90 9.54 -3.66 24.16
C ASN A 90 8.53 -2.59 23.72
N LEU A 91 8.91 -1.78 22.73
CA LEU A 91 8.09 -0.71 22.18
C LEU A 91 7.22 -1.27 21.05
N TRP A 92 5.90 -1.13 21.18
CA TRP A 92 4.92 -1.58 20.20
C TRP A 92 4.19 -0.39 19.59
N PHE A 93 3.94 -0.47 18.28
CA PHE A 93 3.05 0.46 17.59
C PHE A 93 1.60 0.07 17.88
N CYS A 94 0.95 0.80 18.78
CA CYS A 94 -0.46 0.68 19.07
C CYS A 94 -1.23 1.72 18.26
N HIS A 95 -2.02 1.26 17.29
CA HIS A 95 -3.04 2.08 16.68
C HIS A 95 -4.22 2.13 17.65
N ILE A 96 -4.39 3.27 18.33
CA ILE A 96 -5.65 3.57 19.02
C ILE A 96 -6.72 3.98 18.00
#